data_AF-A0A960H5W9-F1
#
_entry.id   AF-A0A960H5W9-F1
#
_cell.length_a   1.000
_cell.length_b   1.000
_cell.length_c   1.000
_cell.angle_alpha   90.00
_cell.angle_beta   90.00
_cell.angle_gamma   90.00
#
_symmetry.space_group_name_H-M   'P 1'
#
loop_
_entity.id
_entity.type
_entity.pdbx_description
1 polymer ?
#
loop_
_entity_poly.entity_id
_entity_poly.type
_entity_poly.pdbx_seq_one_letter_code
_entity_poly.pdbx_strand_id
1 'polypeptide(L)'
;QAVAVAIIEDAESLFRETVLRVLADTSLSALDNVITLTFVIPQMHIQDKLTRVANKLRQSLAQVSGAGSTAYQQRKDGTFPLLTAALGKAAAAGDIRDGIDVDKLGWTMWATAVGNRLLCDATDADIIGCTADMWEIILPAIVTPENLPYFRERLERRQVDTLSAYLLRHPLEPR
;
A
#
# COMPACT_ATOMS: atom_id res chain seq x y z
N GLN A 1 -17.49 20.76 8.21
CA GLN A 1 -16.02 20.66 8.00
C GLN A 1 -15.33 19.86 9.09
N ALA A 2 -15.56 20.13 10.39
CA ALA A 2 -14.99 19.37 11.50
C ALA A 2 -15.20 17.84 11.42
N VAL A 3 -16.41 17.38 11.06
CA VAL A 3 -16.71 15.94 10.89
C VAL A 3 -15.88 15.29 9.77
N ALA A 4 -15.72 15.96 8.64
CA ALA A 4 -14.94 15.44 7.51
C ALA A 4 -13.44 15.35 7.84
N VAL A 5 -12.92 16.32 8.60
CA VAL A 5 -11.53 16.30 9.09
C VAL A 5 -11.31 15.13 10.06
N ALA A 6 -12.20 14.95 11.04
CA ALA A 6 -12.12 13.85 11.99
C ALA A 6 -12.15 12.46 11.30
N ILE A 7 -13.01 12.28 10.30
CA ILE A 7 -13.07 11.04 9.49
C ILE A 7 -11.75 10.81 8.74
N ILE A 8 -11.13 11.86 8.20
CA ILE A 8 -9.84 11.74 7.51
C ILE A 8 -8.74 11.38 8.51
N GLU A 9 -8.66 12.05 9.66
CA GLU A 9 -7.64 11.80 10.69
C GLU A 9 -7.71 10.36 11.23
N ASP A 10 -8.92 9.84 11.42
CA ASP A 10 -9.14 8.47 11.89
C ASP A 10 -8.70 7.44 10.84
N ALA A 11 -9.10 7.65 9.58
CA ALA A 11 -8.63 6.82 8.46
C ALA A 11 -7.10 6.88 8.26
N GLU A 12 -6.47 8.04 8.47
CA GLU A 12 -5.01 8.16 8.40
C GLU A 12 -4.32 7.46 9.59
N SER A 13 -4.94 7.43 10.77
CA SER A 13 -4.41 6.70 11.93
C SER A 13 -4.42 5.20 11.69
N LEU A 14 -5.54 4.66 11.19
CA LEU A 14 -5.66 3.26 10.80
C LEU A 14 -4.68 2.90 9.67
N PHE A 15 -4.51 3.78 8.69
CA PHE A 15 -3.52 3.60 7.61
C PHE A 15 -2.10 3.48 8.17
N ARG A 16 -1.68 4.41 9.05
CA ARG A 16 -0.34 4.40 9.64
C ARG A 16 -0.09 3.14 10.48
N GLU A 17 -1.05 2.75 11.31
CA GLU A 17 -0.96 1.53 12.13
C GLU A 17 -0.78 0.29 11.25
N THR A 18 -1.54 0.19 10.17
CA THR A 18 -1.45 -0.93 9.23
C THR A 18 -0.09 -0.98 8.55
N VAL A 19 0.42 0.15 8.05
CA VAL A 19 1.75 0.23 7.43
C VAL A 19 2.82 -0.22 8.41
N LEU A 20 2.80 0.29 9.65
CA LEU A 20 3.75 -0.09 10.69
C LEU A 20 3.71 -1.59 10.97
N ARG A 21 2.50 -2.14 11.16
CA ARG A 21 2.33 -3.56 11.50
C ARG A 21 2.82 -4.47 10.38
N VAL A 22 2.42 -4.21 9.13
CA VAL A 22 2.80 -5.06 7.98
C VAL A 22 4.30 -4.99 7.73
N LEU A 23 4.91 -3.80 7.77
CA LEU A 23 6.35 -3.67 7.48
C LEU A 23 7.25 -4.15 8.62
N ALA A 24 6.72 -4.27 9.84
CA ALA A 24 7.44 -4.81 11.00
C ALA A 24 7.35 -6.33 11.15
N ASP A 25 6.57 -7.03 10.31
CA ASP A 25 6.43 -8.48 10.38
C ASP A 25 7.75 -9.19 10.04
N THR A 26 8.33 -9.88 11.03
CA THR A 26 9.62 -10.57 10.89
C THR A 26 9.49 -11.99 10.34
N SER A 27 8.26 -12.48 10.14
CA SER A 27 8.02 -13.82 9.56
C SER A 27 8.16 -13.86 8.04
N LEU A 28 8.30 -12.70 7.41
CA LEU A 28 8.37 -12.49 5.97
C LEU A 28 9.65 -11.75 5.58
N SER A 29 10.08 -11.90 4.33
CA SER A 29 11.14 -11.04 3.79
C SER A 29 10.68 -9.58 3.71
N ALA A 30 11.62 -8.65 3.58
CA ALA A 30 11.27 -7.23 3.50
C ALA A 30 10.45 -6.91 2.23
N LEU A 31 10.80 -7.52 1.09
CA LEU A 31 10.02 -7.35 -0.15
C LEU A 31 8.65 -8.02 -0.05
N ASP A 32 8.56 -9.15 0.64
CA ASP A 32 7.30 -9.81 0.95
C ASP A 32 6.33 -8.92 1.75
N ASN A 33 6.84 -8.17 2.71
CA ASN A 33 6.09 -7.18 3.48
C ASN A 33 5.62 -6.02 2.62
N VAL A 34 6.47 -5.54 1.71
CA VAL A 34 6.10 -4.48 0.77
C VAL A 34 4.99 -4.94 -0.17
N ILE A 35 5.13 -6.12 -0.79
CA ILE A 35 4.09 -6.71 -1.65
C ILE A 35 2.80 -6.85 -0.85
N THR A 36 2.85 -7.39 0.36
CA THR A 36 1.63 -7.54 1.19
C THR A 36 0.96 -6.23 1.51
N LEU A 37 1.72 -5.21 1.89
CA LEU A 37 1.17 -3.88 2.17
C LEU A 37 0.36 -3.34 0.99
N THR A 38 0.87 -3.49 -0.23
CA THR A 38 0.18 -2.97 -1.43
C THR A 38 -1.17 -3.63 -1.72
N PHE A 39 -1.42 -4.86 -1.25
CA PHE A 39 -2.73 -5.52 -1.36
C PHE A 39 -3.63 -5.22 -0.15
N VAL A 40 -3.05 -5.12 1.04
CA VAL A 40 -3.79 -4.82 2.28
C VAL A 40 -4.46 -3.46 2.19
N ILE A 41 -3.76 -2.43 1.71
CA ILE A 41 -4.31 -1.06 1.64
C ILE A 41 -5.58 -0.99 0.77
N PRO A 42 -5.59 -1.42 -0.51
CA PRO A 42 -6.82 -1.48 -1.31
C PRO A 42 -7.95 -2.29 -0.67
N GLN A 43 -7.64 -3.42 -0.05
CA GLN A 43 -8.67 -4.26 0.54
C GLN A 43 -9.33 -3.61 1.77
N MET A 44 -8.58 -2.86 2.59
CA MET A 44 -9.17 -2.04 3.66
C MET A 44 -10.21 -1.06 3.11
N HIS A 45 -9.93 -0.44 1.96
CA HIS A 45 -10.86 0.50 1.31
C HIS A 45 -12.13 -0.18 0.76
N ILE A 46 -12.05 -1.44 0.35
CA ILE A 46 -13.22 -2.22 -0.12
C ILE A 46 -14.13 -2.56 1.06
N GLN A 47 -13.56 -3.05 2.15
CA GLN A 47 -14.31 -3.59 3.29
C GLN A 47 -14.83 -2.53 4.26
N ASP A 48 -14.10 -1.42 4.43
CA ASP A 48 -14.48 -0.37 5.36
C ASP A 48 -15.19 0.81 4.66
N LYS A 49 -16.46 1.00 5.03
CA LYS A 49 -17.28 2.14 4.58
C LYS A 49 -16.64 3.48 4.95
N LEU A 50 -16.02 3.59 6.12
CA LEU A 50 -15.40 4.83 6.61
C LEU A 50 -14.17 5.17 5.77
N THR A 51 -13.29 4.20 5.53
CA THR A 51 -12.11 4.41 4.67
C THR A 51 -12.50 4.73 3.22
N ARG A 52 -13.60 4.16 2.69
CA ARG A 52 -14.14 4.53 1.36
C ARG A 52 -14.69 5.97 1.34
N VAL A 53 -15.45 6.36 2.36
CA VAL A 53 -15.98 7.73 2.50
C VAL A 53 -14.83 8.73 2.66
N ALA A 54 -13.83 8.43 3.50
CA ALA A 54 -12.63 9.24 3.67
C ALA A 54 -11.87 9.44 2.35
N ASN A 55 -11.75 8.40 1.51
CA ASN A 55 -11.09 8.53 0.21
C ASN A 55 -11.85 9.44 -0.76
N LYS A 56 -13.17 9.26 -0.86
CA LYS A 56 -14.03 10.14 -1.68
C LYS A 56 -14.02 11.58 -1.18
N LEU A 57 -14.03 11.77 0.14
CA LEU A 57 -13.87 13.07 0.77
C LEU A 57 -12.49 13.66 0.47
N ARG A 58 -11.40 12.89 0.52
CA ARG A 58 -10.04 13.38 0.22
C ARG A 58 -9.91 13.82 -1.24
N GLN A 59 -10.44 13.05 -2.18
CA GLN A 59 -10.47 13.41 -3.61
C GLN A 59 -11.31 14.68 -3.85
N SER A 60 -12.47 14.78 -3.20
CA SER A 60 -13.35 15.95 -3.31
C SER A 60 -12.78 17.19 -2.60
N LEU A 61 -12.16 17.03 -1.42
CA LEU A 61 -11.53 18.13 -0.68
C LEU A 61 -10.21 18.55 -1.29
N ALA A 62 -9.44 17.68 -1.96
CA ALA A 62 -8.23 18.10 -2.69
C ALA A 62 -8.55 19.09 -3.82
N GLN A 63 -9.78 19.04 -4.35
CA GLN A 63 -10.30 20.01 -5.33
C GLN A 63 -10.87 21.29 -4.69
N VAL A 64 -11.10 21.32 -3.36
CA VAL A 64 -11.92 22.36 -2.70
C VAL A 64 -11.25 22.96 -1.42
N SER A 65 -10.19 22.36 -0.86
CA SER A 65 -9.52 22.80 0.37
C SER A 65 -8.12 22.18 0.60
N GLY A 66 -7.29 22.80 1.46
CA GLY A 66 -5.93 22.33 1.78
C GLY A 66 -5.82 21.03 2.58
N ALA A 67 -6.89 20.53 3.21
CA ALA A 67 -6.85 19.34 4.07
C ALA A 67 -6.50 18.04 3.31
N GLY A 68 -6.90 17.95 2.03
CA GLY A 68 -6.51 16.81 1.17
C GLY A 68 -5.01 16.78 0.91
N SER A 69 -4.40 17.94 0.66
CA SER A 69 -2.94 18.09 0.49
C SER A 69 -2.20 17.73 1.79
N THR A 70 -2.71 18.14 2.95
CA THR A 70 -2.09 17.83 4.25
C THR A 70 -1.98 16.34 4.50
N ALA A 71 -3.00 15.54 4.17
CA ALA A 71 -2.94 14.08 4.35
C ALA A 71 -1.86 13.43 3.47
N TYR A 72 -1.69 13.85 2.22
CA TYR A 72 -0.61 13.36 1.37
C TYR A 72 0.77 13.77 1.87
N GLN A 73 0.93 14.99 2.40
CA GLN A 73 2.19 15.42 3.02
C GLN A 73 2.49 14.62 4.30
N GLN A 74 1.51 14.39 5.16
CA GLN A 74 1.68 13.54 6.35
C GLN A 74 2.09 12.11 5.99
N ARG A 75 1.56 11.55 4.88
CA ARG A 75 2.00 10.25 4.37
C ARG A 75 3.45 10.30 3.88
N LYS A 76 3.80 11.33 3.11
CA LYS A 76 5.16 11.56 2.59
C LYS A 76 6.18 11.67 3.73
N ASP A 77 5.84 12.37 4.80
CA ASP A 77 6.79 12.63 5.89
C ASP A 77 6.82 11.50 6.93
N GLY A 78 5.71 10.77 7.10
CA GLY A 78 5.57 9.76 8.16
C GLY A 78 5.67 8.30 7.69
N THR A 79 4.91 7.90 6.67
CA THR A 79 4.80 6.48 6.26
C THR A 79 5.68 6.12 5.08
N PHE A 80 5.91 7.06 4.17
CA PHE A 80 6.79 6.85 3.04
C PHE A 80 8.24 6.45 3.43
N PRO A 81 8.85 7.03 4.49
CA PRO A 81 10.17 6.58 4.94
C PRO A 81 10.20 5.12 5.43
N LEU A 82 9.07 4.60 5.93
CA LEU A 82 8.96 3.19 6.35
C LEU A 82 8.99 2.26 5.13
N LEU A 83 8.28 2.64 4.06
CA LEU A 83 8.28 1.91 2.79
C LEU A 83 9.68 1.88 2.17
N THR A 84 10.36 3.02 2.07
CA THR A 84 11.71 3.08 1.48
C THR A 84 12.73 2.36 2.35
N ALA A 85 12.60 2.40 3.68
CA ALA A 85 13.42 1.59 4.58
C ALA A 85 13.21 0.08 4.37
N ALA A 86 11.96 -0.37 4.14
CA ALA A 86 11.68 -1.77 3.82
C ALA A 86 12.28 -2.18 2.46
N LEU A 87 12.19 -1.33 1.44
CA LEU A 87 12.86 -1.55 0.15
C LEU A 87 14.38 -1.59 0.29
N GLY A 88 14.97 -0.74 1.14
CA GLY A 88 16.40 -0.78 1.45
C GLY A 88 16.82 -2.09 2.11
N LYS A 89 16.01 -2.63 3.03
CA LYS A 89 16.25 -3.96 3.63
C LYS A 89 16.17 -5.08 2.59
N ALA A 90 15.21 -5.00 1.66
CA ALA A 90 15.09 -5.96 0.56
C ALA A 90 16.30 -5.93 -0.38
N ALA A 91 16.78 -4.73 -0.72
CA ALA A 91 18.01 -4.56 -1.49
C ALA A 91 19.23 -5.15 -0.76
N ALA A 92 19.39 -4.85 0.54
CA ALA A 92 20.48 -5.39 1.35
C ALA A 92 20.43 -6.93 1.50
N ALA A 93 19.24 -7.53 1.39
CA ALA A 93 19.04 -8.97 1.40
C ALA A 93 19.28 -9.65 0.03
N GLY A 94 19.54 -8.87 -1.03
CA GLY A 94 19.74 -9.39 -2.38
C GLY A 94 18.44 -9.68 -3.15
N ASP A 95 17.29 -9.20 -2.66
CA ASP A 95 16.00 -9.36 -3.36
C ASP A 95 15.87 -8.40 -4.55
N ILE A 96 16.41 -7.18 -4.41
CA ILE A 96 16.34 -6.12 -5.42
C ILE A 96 17.66 -6.06 -6.19
N ARG A 97 17.58 -5.90 -7.51
CA ARG A 97 18.75 -5.77 -8.39
C ARG A 97 19.61 -4.56 -8.03
N ASP A 98 20.91 -4.71 -8.23
CA ASP A 98 21.87 -3.63 -8.13
C ASP A 98 21.52 -2.47 -9.07
N GLY A 99 21.82 -1.24 -8.63
CA GLY A 99 21.57 -0.02 -9.40
C GLY A 99 20.13 0.51 -9.31
N ILE A 100 19.22 -0.20 -8.64
CA ILE A 100 17.88 0.32 -8.34
C ILE A 100 17.96 1.28 -7.14
N ASP A 101 17.56 2.52 -7.39
CA ASP A 101 17.38 3.54 -6.36
C ASP A 101 16.06 3.28 -5.60
N VAL A 102 16.17 2.86 -4.34
CA VAL A 102 15.01 2.44 -3.52
C VAL A 102 14.05 3.57 -3.20
N ASP A 103 14.52 4.82 -3.14
CA ASP A 103 13.66 5.98 -2.92
C ASP A 103 12.83 6.29 -4.17
N LYS A 104 13.46 6.23 -5.35
CA LYS A 104 12.74 6.36 -6.64
C LYS A 104 11.76 5.21 -6.87
N LEU A 105 12.15 3.99 -6.50
CA LEU A 105 11.25 2.83 -6.55
C LEU A 105 10.05 3.05 -5.62
N GLY A 106 10.28 3.42 -4.37
CA GLY A 106 9.23 3.71 -3.41
C GLY A 106 8.28 4.80 -3.90
N TRP A 107 8.81 5.89 -4.48
CA TRP A 107 8.00 6.96 -5.06
C TRP A 107 7.15 6.47 -6.24
N THR A 108 7.75 5.68 -7.14
CA THR A 108 7.06 5.11 -8.30
C THR A 108 5.92 4.20 -7.87
N MET A 109 6.17 3.32 -6.90
CA MET A 109 5.15 2.44 -6.33
C MET A 109 4.03 3.23 -5.67
N TRP A 110 4.38 4.26 -4.90
CA TRP A 110 3.36 5.10 -4.23
C TRP A 110 2.50 5.85 -5.24
N ALA A 111 3.11 6.47 -6.25
CA ALA A 111 2.40 7.16 -7.33
C ALA A 111 1.49 6.20 -8.09
N THR A 112 1.96 4.98 -8.39
CA THR A 112 1.17 3.95 -9.07
C THR A 112 0.01 3.47 -8.21
N ALA A 113 0.20 3.23 -6.91
CA ALA A 113 -0.88 2.85 -6.01
C ALA A 113 -1.98 3.93 -5.91
N VAL A 114 -1.59 5.20 -5.84
CA VAL A 114 -2.53 6.33 -5.85
C VAL A 114 -3.25 6.44 -7.20
N GLY A 115 -2.52 6.29 -8.31
CA GLY A 115 -3.06 6.33 -9.67
C GLY A 115 -4.03 5.19 -9.98
N ASN A 116 -3.65 3.95 -9.67
CA ASN A 116 -4.51 2.77 -9.78
C ASN A 116 -5.79 2.98 -8.99
N ARG A 117 -5.70 3.49 -7.75
CA ARG A 117 -6.90 3.75 -6.96
C ARG A 117 -7.83 4.75 -7.63
N LEU A 118 -7.29 5.85 -8.15
CA LEU A 118 -8.07 6.88 -8.84
C LEU A 118 -8.76 6.32 -10.09
N LEU A 119 -8.03 5.58 -10.92
CA LEU A 119 -8.54 5.02 -12.17
C LEU A 119 -9.55 3.92 -11.92
N CYS A 120 -9.25 2.95 -11.05
CA CYS A 120 -10.15 1.82 -10.80
C CYS A 120 -11.45 2.30 -10.12
N ASP A 121 -11.42 3.36 -9.29
CA ASP A 121 -12.65 4.01 -8.79
C ASP A 121 -13.46 4.74 -9.89
N ALA A 122 -12.78 5.35 -10.87
CA ALA A 122 -13.42 6.09 -11.96
C ALA A 122 -13.99 5.19 -13.05
N THR A 123 -13.41 4.00 -13.25
CA THR A 123 -13.80 3.04 -14.30
C THR A 123 -14.50 1.80 -13.76
N ASP A 124 -14.78 1.74 -12.46
CA ASP A 124 -15.35 0.58 -11.77
C ASP A 124 -14.53 -0.71 -11.98
N ALA A 125 -13.20 -0.57 -12.09
CA ALA A 125 -12.30 -1.72 -12.26
C ALA A 125 -11.94 -2.34 -10.90
N ASP A 126 -11.58 -3.62 -10.91
CA ASP A 126 -11.13 -4.33 -9.71
C ASP A 126 -9.74 -3.84 -9.28
N ILE A 127 -9.68 -3.10 -8.17
CA ILE A 127 -8.43 -2.56 -7.62
C ILE A 127 -7.45 -3.65 -7.16
N ILE A 128 -7.93 -4.85 -6.81
CA ILE A 128 -7.06 -5.97 -6.43
C ILE A 128 -6.37 -6.52 -7.67
N GLY A 129 -7.13 -6.77 -8.76
CA GLY A 129 -6.58 -7.06 -10.09
C GLY A 129 -5.62 -5.98 -10.57
N CYS A 130 -6.01 -4.70 -10.52
CA CYS A 130 -5.14 -3.57 -10.89
C CYS A 130 -3.79 -3.59 -10.13
N THR A 131 -3.80 -3.98 -8.85
CA THR A 131 -2.59 -4.10 -8.01
C THR A 131 -1.75 -5.32 -8.40
N ALA A 132 -2.37 -6.45 -8.75
CA ALA A 132 -1.68 -7.64 -9.23
C ALA A 132 -0.96 -7.37 -10.56
N ASP A 133 -1.65 -6.78 -11.53
CA ASP A 133 -1.10 -6.43 -12.84
C ASP A 133 0.12 -5.49 -12.71
N MET A 134 0.06 -4.53 -11.79
CA MET A 134 1.19 -3.66 -11.47
C MET A 134 2.41 -4.47 -11.02
N TRP A 135 2.24 -5.45 -10.15
CA TRP A 135 3.34 -6.29 -9.67
C TRP A 135 3.88 -7.23 -10.74
N GLU A 136 3.03 -7.77 -11.62
CA GLU A 136 3.48 -8.58 -12.75
C GLU A 136 4.45 -7.81 -13.66
N ILE A 137 4.25 -6.49 -13.80
CA ILE A 137 5.13 -5.60 -14.56
C ILE A 137 6.38 -5.20 -13.77
N ILE A 138 6.22 -4.87 -12.47
CA ILE A 138 7.32 -4.33 -11.66
C ILE A 138 8.30 -5.42 -11.20
N LEU A 139 7.82 -6.60 -10.79
CA LEU A 139 8.68 -7.66 -10.25
C LEU A 139 9.83 -8.04 -11.20
N PRO A 140 9.58 -8.30 -12.51
CA PRO A 140 10.65 -8.62 -13.44
C PRO A 140 11.61 -7.47 -13.68
N ALA A 141 11.26 -6.22 -13.35
CA ALA A 141 12.11 -5.03 -13.50
C ALA A 141 12.96 -4.74 -12.26
N ILE A 142 12.53 -5.15 -11.06
CA ILE A 142 13.25 -4.82 -9.81
C ILE A 142 13.92 -6.01 -9.11
N VAL A 143 13.41 -7.23 -9.26
CA VAL A 143 13.86 -8.40 -8.47
C VAL A 143 15.03 -9.10 -9.11
N THR A 144 16.01 -9.57 -8.33
CA THR A 144 17.11 -10.39 -8.85
C THR A 144 16.61 -11.63 -9.62
N PRO A 145 17.26 -12.02 -10.74
CA PRO A 145 16.82 -13.18 -11.52
C PRO A 145 16.63 -14.46 -10.69
N GLU A 146 17.46 -14.63 -9.66
CA GLU A 146 17.46 -15.77 -8.75
C GLU A 146 16.19 -15.81 -7.89
N ASN A 147 15.73 -14.66 -7.38
CA ASN A 147 14.59 -14.58 -6.47
C ASN A 147 13.25 -14.37 -7.22
N LEU A 148 13.28 -13.97 -8.49
CA LEU A 148 12.07 -13.69 -9.29
C LEU A 148 11.05 -14.85 -9.32
N PRO A 149 11.43 -16.13 -9.46
CA PRO A 149 10.48 -17.24 -9.42
C PRO A 149 9.70 -17.30 -8.11
N TYR A 150 10.38 -17.10 -6.98
CA TYR A 150 9.74 -17.09 -5.65
C TYR A 150 8.68 -15.99 -5.54
N PHE A 151 9.03 -14.76 -5.94
CA PHE A 151 8.10 -13.63 -5.82
C PHE A 151 6.92 -13.70 -6.79
N ARG A 152 7.08 -14.32 -7.96
CA ARG A 152 5.96 -14.60 -8.88
C ARG A 152 4.99 -15.62 -8.29
N GLU A 153 5.50 -16.76 -7.82
CA GLU A 153 4.67 -17.78 -7.17
C GLU A 153 3.92 -17.19 -5.96
N ARG A 154 4.59 -16.33 -5.19
CA ARG A 154 3.96 -15.63 -4.08
C ARG A 154 2.84 -14.69 -4.53
N LEU A 155 3.03 -13.95 -5.62
CA LEU A 155 2.02 -13.03 -6.15
C LEU A 155 0.76 -13.79 -6.58
N GLU A 156 0.94 -14.91 -7.27
CA GLU A 156 -0.16 -15.80 -7.70
C GLU A 156 -0.95 -16.34 -6.49
N ARG A 157 -0.25 -16.78 -5.43
CA ARG A 157 -0.90 -17.28 -4.19
C ARG A 157 -1.68 -16.20 -3.44
N ARG A 158 -1.29 -14.92 -3.54
CA ARG A 158 -1.94 -13.82 -2.81
C ARG A 158 -3.29 -13.39 -3.39
N GLN A 159 -3.66 -13.82 -4.60
CA GLN A 159 -5.02 -13.62 -5.13
C GLN A 159 -6.10 -14.33 -4.29
N VAL A 160 -5.71 -15.22 -3.36
CA VAL A 160 -6.65 -16.07 -2.59
C VAL A 160 -6.79 -15.69 -1.11
N ASP A 161 -5.78 -15.10 -0.44
CA ASP A 161 -5.73 -15.21 1.04
C ASP A 161 -5.01 -14.08 1.83
N THR A 162 -5.17 -12.81 1.45
CA THR A 162 -4.32 -11.74 2.00
C THR A 162 -4.87 -10.99 3.21
N LEU A 163 -6.15 -10.64 3.20
CA LEU A 163 -6.74 -9.80 4.24
C LEU A 163 -7.58 -10.59 5.25
N SER A 164 -8.25 -11.66 4.81
CA SER A 164 -8.98 -12.56 5.71
C SER A 164 -8.03 -13.19 6.72
N ALA A 165 -6.88 -13.71 6.30
CA ALA A 165 -5.87 -14.27 7.20
C ALA A 165 -5.21 -13.24 8.13
N TYR A 166 -5.00 -12.00 7.66
CA TYR A 166 -4.42 -10.92 8.47
C TYR A 166 -5.41 -10.40 9.53
N LEU A 167 -6.65 -10.12 9.14
CA LEU A 167 -7.71 -9.66 10.06
C LEU A 167 -8.20 -10.78 11.00
N LEU A 168 -8.14 -12.05 10.59
CA LEU A 168 -8.43 -13.20 11.49
C LEU A 168 -7.38 -13.35 12.58
N ARG A 169 -6.10 -13.05 12.31
CA ARG A 169 -5.02 -13.11 13.30
C ARG A 169 -4.91 -11.84 14.13
N HIS A 170 -5.34 -10.70 13.59
CA HIS A 170 -5.24 -9.38 14.22
C HIS A 170 -6.49 -8.54 13.93
N PRO A 171 -7.59 -8.74 14.68
CA PRO A 171 -8.81 -7.97 14.48
C PRO A 171 -8.53 -6.49 14.72
N LEU A 172 -8.97 -5.65 13.77
CA LEU A 172 -9.08 -4.22 13.99
C LEU A 172 -10.23 -4.03 14.97
N GLU A 173 -9.94 -3.75 16.24
CA GLU A 173 -11.00 -3.50 17.21
C GLU A 173 -11.87 -2.33 16.73
N PRO A 174 -13.20 -2.45 16.78
CA PRO A 174 -14.06 -1.30 16.60
C PRO A 174 -13.84 -0.34 17.78
N ARG A 175 -13.50 0.92 17.49
CA ARG A 175 -13.67 2.01 18.44
C ARG A 175 -14.85 2.87 18.00
#